data_AF-A0A2W4SDY1-F1
#
_entry.id   AF-A0A2W4SDY1-F1
#
_cell.length_a   1.000
_cell.length_b   1.000
_cell.length_c   1.000
_cell.angle_alpha   90.00
_cell.angle_beta   90.00
_cell.angle_gamma   90.00
#
_symmetry.space_group_name_H-M   'P 1'
#
loop_
_entity.id
_entity.type
_entity.pdbx_description
1 polymer ?
#
loop_
_entity_poly.entity_id
_entity_poly.type
_entity_poly.pdbx_seq_one_letter_code
_entity_poly.pdbx_strand_id
1 'polypeptide(L)'
;MKNLQSCVLAAALLLAAAAPLAAQRGQQRSVDRVQRNPIEILLDNRTELDLTDEQVARLNAINERLTEENRAVVEELRELRGRSRPSNRQEAERLREAMQPLLERMEENNREALEEAEAALTEEQRAKAHELVQRERDRLRDQMRPRVIRRGW
;
A
#
# COMPACT_ATOMS: atom_id res chain seq x y z
N MET A 1 -13.02 59.69 -25.90
CA MET A 1 -13.76 59.44 -27.17
C MET A 1 -13.03 58.36 -27.95
N LYS A 2 -13.77 57.36 -28.45
CA LYS A 2 -13.41 56.26 -29.38
C LYS A 2 -12.70 55.04 -28.73
N ASN A 3 -13.44 54.02 -28.28
CA ASN A 3 -13.98 52.82 -28.98
C ASN A 3 -12.90 51.71 -29.12
N LEU A 4 -12.91 50.64 -28.31
CA LEU A 4 -13.66 49.37 -28.40
C LEU A 4 -13.24 48.42 -29.55
N GLN A 5 -13.02 47.15 -29.16
CA GLN A 5 -13.02 45.89 -29.96
C GLN A 5 -11.77 45.59 -30.80
N SER A 6 -11.23 44.36 -30.90
CA SER A 6 -11.58 43.04 -30.38
C SER A 6 -10.56 42.03 -30.95
N CYS A 7 -10.39 40.88 -30.28
CA CYS A 7 -10.07 39.55 -30.87
C CYS A 7 -8.62 39.35 -31.42
N VAL A 8 -7.90 38.22 -31.25
CA VAL A 8 -8.29 36.83 -31.02
C VAL A 8 -7.03 35.99 -30.72
N LEU A 9 -7.17 35.06 -29.77
CA LEU A 9 -6.51 33.74 -29.62
C LEU A 9 -5.03 33.55 -30.01
N ALA A 10 -4.21 33.29 -28.98
CA ALA A 10 -3.13 32.31 -29.07
C ALA A 10 -3.14 31.45 -27.80
N ALA A 11 -4.09 30.50 -27.74
CA ALA A 11 -4.03 29.42 -26.76
C ALA A 11 -2.93 28.44 -27.20
N ALA A 12 -1.71 28.69 -26.75
CA ALA A 12 -0.62 27.74 -26.89
C ALA A 12 -0.86 26.57 -25.92
N LEU A 13 -1.23 25.44 -26.51
CA LEU A 13 -1.20 24.11 -25.92
C LEU A 13 0.14 23.87 -25.20
N LEU A 14 0.15 23.94 -23.87
CA LEU A 14 1.13 23.24 -23.04
C LEU A 14 0.49 21.93 -22.56
N LEU A 15 0.50 20.93 -23.44
CA LEU A 15 0.25 19.54 -23.08
C LEU A 15 1.53 18.97 -22.45
N ALA A 16 1.77 19.30 -21.18
CA ALA A 16 2.91 18.77 -20.41
C ALA A 16 2.42 17.73 -19.38
N ALA A 17 2.54 16.45 -19.77
CA ALA A 17 2.77 15.27 -18.92
C ALA A 17 1.87 15.06 -17.68
N ALA A 18 0.59 14.75 -17.89
CA ALA A 18 -0.21 14.02 -16.90
C ALA A 18 0.07 12.49 -16.97
N ALA A 19 1.31 12.07 -16.74
CA ALA A 19 1.64 10.67 -16.43
C ALA A 19 3.01 10.62 -15.74
N PRO A 20 3.04 10.39 -14.41
CA PRO A 20 3.13 8.99 -13.98
C PRO A 20 2.32 8.63 -12.71
N LEU A 21 1.26 9.37 -12.34
CA LEU A 21 0.47 8.99 -11.15
C LEU A 21 -0.19 7.60 -11.29
N ALA A 22 -0.67 7.23 -12.49
CA ALA A 22 -1.30 5.94 -12.72
C ALA A 22 -0.30 4.76 -12.66
N ALA A 23 0.93 4.97 -13.15
CA ALA A 23 2.01 3.97 -13.08
C ALA A 23 2.51 3.79 -11.64
N GLN A 24 2.66 4.89 -10.89
CA GLN A 24 2.98 4.83 -9.46
C GLN A 24 1.89 4.08 -8.66
N ARG A 25 0.61 4.36 -8.93
CA ARG A 25 -0.52 3.73 -8.24
C ARG A 25 -0.70 2.24 -8.58
N GLY A 26 -0.37 1.83 -9.80
CA GLY A 26 -0.39 0.42 -10.22
C GLY A 26 0.72 -0.41 -9.59
N GLN A 27 1.91 0.16 -9.40
CA GLN A 27 3.07 -0.50 -8.80
C GLN A 27 3.02 -0.52 -7.27
N GLN A 28 2.58 0.56 -6.61
CA GLN A 28 2.37 0.60 -5.15
C GLN A 28 1.38 -0.48 -4.71
N ARG A 29 0.28 -0.62 -5.46
CA ARG A 29 -0.69 -1.72 -5.33
C ARG A 29 -0.08 -3.12 -5.41
N SER A 30 1.09 -3.30 -6.03
CA SER A 30 1.73 -4.61 -6.14
C SER A 30 2.67 -4.95 -4.98
N VAL A 31 3.02 -3.97 -4.15
CA VAL A 31 3.66 -4.18 -2.83
C VAL A 31 2.56 -4.35 -1.78
N ASP A 32 1.51 -3.51 -1.85
CA ASP A 32 0.31 -3.60 -1.01
C ASP A 32 -0.40 -4.97 -1.07
N ARG A 33 -0.29 -5.66 -2.22
CA ARG A 33 -0.86 -7.01 -2.41
C ARG A 33 -0.13 -8.11 -1.66
N VAL A 34 1.15 -7.91 -1.31
CA VAL A 34 1.97 -8.92 -0.64
C VAL A 34 1.78 -8.81 0.87
N GLN A 35 1.85 -7.60 1.41
CA GLN A 35 1.59 -7.32 2.81
C GLN A 35 0.90 -5.96 2.92
N ARG A 36 -0.34 -5.97 3.36
CA ARG A 36 -1.07 -4.73 3.64
C ARG A 36 -0.63 -4.18 5.00
N ASN A 37 -0.48 -2.85 5.06
CA ASN A 37 -0.19 -2.14 6.31
C ASN A 37 -1.30 -2.40 7.34
N PRO A 38 -0.99 -2.94 8.53
CA PRO A 38 -2.01 -3.28 9.53
C PRO A 38 -2.74 -2.05 10.07
N ILE A 39 -2.10 -0.88 10.13
CA ILE A 39 -2.73 0.34 10.66
C ILE A 39 -3.82 0.85 9.71
N GLU A 40 -3.58 0.76 8.40
CA GLU A 40 -4.62 1.07 7.40
C GLU A 40 -5.83 0.12 7.52
N ILE A 41 -5.60 -1.15 7.86
CA ILE A 41 -6.69 -2.11 8.11
C ILE A 41 -7.53 -1.63 9.30
N LEU A 42 -6.91 -1.20 10.40
CA LEU A 42 -7.64 -0.69 11.57
C LEU A 42 -8.42 0.59 11.24
N LEU A 43 -7.79 1.54 10.55
CA LEU A 43 -8.40 2.82 10.16
C LEU A 43 -9.58 2.65 9.19
N ASP A 44 -9.50 1.68 8.27
CA ASP A 44 -10.60 1.33 7.37
C ASP A 44 -11.78 0.70 8.10
N ASN A 45 -11.51 -0.01 9.21
CA ASN A 45 -12.51 -0.68 10.03
C ASN A 45 -12.86 0.12 11.30
N ARG A 46 -12.57 1.43 11.33
CA ARG A 46 -12.78 2.29 12.51
C ARG A 46 -14.19 2.24 13.10
N THR A 47 -15.22 2.14 12.25
CA THR A 47 -16.62 2.02 12.70
C THR A 47 -16.91 0.64 13.27
N GLU A 48 -16.32 -0.41 12.71
CA GLU A 48 -16.45 -1.77 13.24
C GLU A 48 -15.71 -1.89 14.59
N LEU A 49 -14.60 -1.19 14.77
CA LEU A 49 -13.81 -1.13 16.00
C LEU A 49 -14.34 -0.12 17.04
N ASP A 50 -15.38 0.64 16.71
CA ASP A 50 -15.90 1.73 17.55
C ASP A 50 -14.78 2.66 18.05
N LEU A 51 -13.86 3.03 17.14
CA LEU A 51 -12.73 3.88 17.49
C LEU A 51 -13.20 5.30 17.79
N THR A 52 -12.72 5.84 18.89
CA THR A 52 -12.88 7.26 19.22
C THR A 52 -12.05 8.13 18.29
N ASP A 53 -12.41 9.41 18.14
CA ASP A 53 -11.64 10.38 17.37
C ASP A 53 -10.18 10.49 17.85
N GLU A 54 -9.96 10.37 19.16
CA GLU A 54 -8.62 10.40 19.74
C GLU A 54 -7.80 9.15 19.33
N GLN A 55 -8.42 7.98 19.33
CA GLN A 55 -7.78 6.75 18.84
C GLN A 55 -7.49 6.84 17.34
N VAL A 56 -8.42 7.36 16.54
CA VAL A 56 -8.20 7.59 15.11
C VAL A 56 -7.03 8.55 14.88
N ALA A 57 -6.94 9.64 15.63
CA ALA A 57 -5.80 10.57 15.55
C ALA A 57 -4.47 9.89 15.89
N ARG A 58 -4.43 9.05 16.94
CA ARG A 58 -3.23 8.27 17.29
C ARG A 58 -2.83 7.29 16.20
N LEU A 59 -3.78 6.53 15.66
CA LEU A 59 -3.52 5.57 14.59
C LEU A 59 -3.03 6.26 13.30
N ASN A 60 -3.56 7.44 12.96
CA ASN A 60 -3.05 8.21 11.83
C ASN A 60 -1.58 8.62 12.04
N ALA A 61 -1.22 9.08 13.24
CA ALA A 61 0.16 9.45 13.55
C ALA A 61 1.12 8.24 13.46
N ILE A 62 0.69 7.07 13.95
CA ILE A 62 1.44 5.81 13.80
C ILE A 62 1.58 5.46 12.32
N ASN A 63 0.51 5.58 11.53
CA ASN A 63 0.52 5.28 10.10
C ASN A 63 1.47 6.19 9.30
N GLU A 64 1.50 7.48 9.63
CA GLU A 64 2.41 8.45 9.02
C GLU A 64 3.87 8.11 9.32
N ARG A 65 4.19 7.78 10.58
CA ARG A 65 5.54 7.36 10.96
C ARG A 65 5.95 6.06 10.27
N LEU A 66 5.08 5.05 10.29
CA LEU A 66 5.33 3.78 9.61
C LEU A 66 5.55 3.97 8.10
N THR A 67 4.81 4.90 7.48
CA THR A 67 4.99 5.23 6.07
C THR A 67 6.36 5.85 5.80
N GLU A 68 6.82 6.75 6.65
CA GLU A 68 8.15 7.37 6.51
C GLU A 68 9.27 6.36 6.79
N GLU A 69 9.15 5.52 7.82
CA GLU A 69 10.12 4.45 8.14
C GLU A 69 10.25 3.42 7.02
N ASN A 70 9.14 3.05 6.39
CA ASN A 70 9.14 2.11 5.26
C ASN A 70 9.56 2.76 3.93
N ARG A 71 9.71 4.08 3.86
CA ARG A 71 9.92 4.79 2.59
C ARG A 71 11.16 4.29 1.84
N ALA A 72 12.28 4.13 2.54
CA ALA A 72 13.52 3.63 1.95
C ALA A 72 13.34 2.18 1.43
N VAL A 73 12.73 1.32 2.23
CA VAL A 73 12.49 -0.09 1.89
C VAL A 73 11.59 -0.21 0.65
N VAL A 74 10.57 0.64 0.55
CA VAL A 74 9.67 0.68 -0.61
C VAL A 74 10.39 1.11 -1.88
N GLU A 75 11.29 2.10 -1.80
CA GLU A 75 12.08 2.51 -2.97
C GLU A 75 13.09 1.43 -3.38
N GLU A 76 13.76 0.76 -2.43
CA GLU A 76 14.65 -0.37 -2.74
C GLU A 76 13.89 -1.54 -3.39
N LEU A 77 12.70 -1.87 -2.87
CA LEU A 77 11.81 -2.87 -3.49
C LEU A 77 11.39 -2.47 -4.91
N ARG A 78 11.19 -1.18 -5.16
CA ARG A 78 10.86 -0.65 -6.50
C ARG A 78 12.04 -0.79 -7.45
N GLU A 79 13.25 -0.48 -6.99
CA GLU A 79 14.48 -0.62 -7.76
C GLU A 79 14.75 -2.08 -8.14
N LEU A 80 14.66 -3.00 -7.17
CA LEU A 80 14.85 -4.44 -7.40
C LEU A 80 13.84 -5.01 -8.39
N ARG A 81 12.56 -4.61 -8.28
CA ARG A 81 11.51 -5.08 -9.19
C ARG A 81 11.71 -4.56 -10.61
N GLY A 82 12.45 -3.45 -10.76
CA GLY A 82 12.70 -2.80 -12.03
C GLY A 82 11.42 -2.45 -12.80
N ARG A 83 11.57 -2.06 -14.07
CA ARG A 83 10.43 -1.86 -14.99
C ARG A 83 10.01 -3.14 -15.70
N SER A 84 10.84 -4.19 -15.66
CA SER A 84 10.67 -5.40 -16.45
C SER A 84 10.34 -6.59 -15.56
N ARG A 85 9.29 -7.32 -15.93
CA ARG A 85 8.90 -8.56 -15.25
C ARG A 85 9.96 -9.66 -15.54
N PRO A 86 10.31 -10.52 -14.57
CA PRO A 86 11.24 -11.62 -14.81
C PRO A 86 10.78 -12.47 -16.00
N SER A 87 11.72 -12.77 -16.90
CA SER A 87 11.44 -13.44 -18.18
C SER A 87 11.36 -14.96 -18.05
N ASN A 88 11.99 -15.51 -17.00
CA ASN A 88 12.04 -16.94 -16.72
C ASN A 88 11.96 -17.23 -15.21
N ARG A 89 11.82 -18.52 -14.87
CA ARG A 89 11.68 -18.98 -13.48
C ARG A 89 12.91 -18.67 -12.63
N GLN A 90 14.12 -18.80 -13.18
CA GLN A 90 15.35 -18.57 -12.44
C GLN A 90 15.51 -17.09 -12.06
N GLU A 91 15.22 -16.17 -12.98
CA GLU A 91 15.17 -14.73 -12.69
C GLU A 91 14.11 -14.40 -11.64
N ALA A 92 12.93 -15.02 -11.73
CA ALA A 92 11.87 -14.83 -10.73
C ALA A 92 12.27 -15.37 -9.34
N GLU A 93 13.11 -16.40 -9.27
CA GLU A 93 13.65 -16.94 -8.02
C GLU A 93 14.69 -15.99 -7.41
N ARG A 94 15.67 -15.56 -8.19
CA ARG A 94 16.68 -14.58 -7.75
C ARG A 94 16.06 -13.26 -7.29
N LEU A 95 15.04 -12.77 -8.01
CA LEU A 95 14.31 -11.58 -7.60
C LEU A 95 13.59 -11.78 -6.26
N ARG A 96 12.97 -12.94 -6.04
CA ARG A 96 12.32 -13.25 -4.76
C ARG A 96 13.34 -13.29 -3.62
N GLU A 97 14.47 -13.98 -3.82
CA GLU A 97 15.56 -14.05 -2.84
C GLU A 97 16.12 -12.66 -2.50
N ALA A 98 16.30 -11.79 -3.50
CA ALA A 98 16.77 -10.43 -3.29
C ALA A 98 15.74 -9.54 -2.55
N MET A 99 14.45 -9.75 -2.79
CA MET A 99 13.38 -8.99 -2.12
C MET A 99 13.11 -9.47 -0.69
N GLN A 100 13.40 -10.74 -0.38
CA GLN A 100 13.11 -11.38 0.90
C GLN A 100 13.51 -10.54 2.13
N PRO A 101 14.77 -10.07 2.28
CA PRO A 101 15.16 -9.31 3.47
C PRO A 101 14.42 -7.96 3.60
N LEU A 102 14.06 -7.34 2.49
CA LEU A 102 13.29 -6.08 2.50
C LEU A 102 11.85 -6.31 2.92
N LEU A 103 11.25 -7.42 2.47
CA LEU A 103 9.90 -7.81 2.90
C LEU A 103 9.89 -8.16 4.40
N GLU A 104 10.90 -8.88 4.89
CA GLU A 104 11.04 -9.17 6.32
C GLU A 104 11.18 -7.87 7.14
N ARG A 105 11.94 -6.89 6.65
CA ARG A 105 12.05 -5.58 7.30
C ARG A 105 10.71 -4.84 7.35
N MET A 106 9.92 -4.88 6.28
CA MET A 106 8.56 -4.30 6.30
C MET A 106 7.64 -5.04 7.27
N GLU A 107 7.73 -6.37 7.37
CA GLU A 107 6.95 -7.15 8.35
C GLU A 107 7.31 -6.77 9.78
N GLU A 108 8.59 -6.57 10.07
CA GLU A 108 9.09 -6.09 11.36
C GLU A 108 8.47 -4.74 11.71
N ASN A 109 8.63 -3.76 10.82
CA ASN A 109 8.09 -2.41 11.01
C ASN A 109 6.56 -2.43 11.19
N ASN A 110 5.85 -3.25 10.40
CA ASN A 110 4.40 -3.43 10.53
C ASN A 110 4.01 -4.03 11.88
N ARG A 111 4.81 -4.97 12.41
CA ARG A 111 4.56 -5.59 13.71
C ARG A 111 4.75 -4.59 14.84
N GLU A 112 5.85 -3.84 14.84
CA GLU A 112 6.13 -2.80 15.82
C GLU A 112 5.03 -1.74 15.84
N ALA A 113 4.60 -1.27 14.66
CA ALA A 113 3.50 -0.31 14.55
C ALA A 113 2.17 -0.87 15.07
N LEU A 114 1.88 -2.15 14.81
CA LEU A 114 0.67 -2.79 15.32
C LEU A 114 0.71 -2.90 16.86
N GLU A 115 1.85 -3.28 17.44
CA GLU A 115 2.03 -3.33 18.90
C GLU A 115 1.79 -1.96 19.55
N GLU A 116 2.30 -0.88 18.93
CA GLU A 116 2.05 0.48 19.39
C GLU A 116 0.58 0.89 19.24
N ALA A 117 -0.06 0.55 18.12
CA ALA A 117 -1.46 0.82 17.89
C ALA A 117 -2.35 0.12 18.92
N GLU A 118 -2.06 -1.13 19.25
CA GLU A 118 -2.80 -1.91 20.25
C GLU A 118 -2.73 -1.30 21.65
N ALA A 119 -1.62 -0.62 21.99
CA ALA A 119 -1.50 0.10 23.26
C ALA A 119 -2.50 1.27 23.39
N ALA A 120 -3.03 1.78 22.28
CA ALA A 120 -4.06 2.82 22.26
C ALA A 120 -5.50 2.26 22.25
N LEU A 121 -5.68 0.95 22.16
CA LEU A 121 -6.99 0.27 22.09
C LEU A 121 -7.40 -0.31 23.44
N THR A 122 -8.71 -0.45 23.66
CA THR A 122 -9.24 -1.30 24.74
C THR A 122 -8.94 -2.78 24.47
N GLU A 123 -9.13 -3.65 25.46
CA GLU A 123 -8.93 -5.09 25.31
C GLU A 123 -9.86 -5.69 24.26
N GLU A 124 -11.14 -5.28 24.26
CA GLU A 124 -12.12 -5.74 23.27
C GLU A 124 -11.78 -5.25 21.86
N GLN A 125 -11.39 -3.99 21.72
CA GLN A 125 -10.96 -3.41 20.45
C GLN A 125 -9.71 -4.11 19.92
N ARG A 126 -8.76 -4.43 20.81
CA ARG A 126 -7.53 -5.16 20.47
C ARG A 126 -7.85 -6.56 19.95
N ALA A 127 -8.70 -7.32 20.65
CA ALA A 127 -9.11 -8.65 20.17
C ALA A 127 -9.72 -8.59 18.77
N LYS A 128 -10.61 -7.61 18.52
CA LYS A 128 -11.22 -7.40 17.21
C LYS A 128 -10.22 -6.93 16.14
N ALA A 129 -9.27 -6.08 16.51
CA ALA A 129 -8.19 -5.63 15.65
C ALA A 129 -7.35 -6.81 15.16
N HIS A 130 -6.98 -7.74 16.05
CA HIS A 130 -6.29 -8.98 15.69
C HIS A 130 -7.08 -9.80 14.68
N GLU A 131 -8.38 -10.03 14.93
CA GLU A 131 -9.22 -10.77 13.99
C GLU A 131 -9.30 -10.11 12.61
N LEU A 132 -9.43 -8.78 12.56
CA LEU A 132 -9.49 -8.03 11.30
C LEU A 132 -8.18 -8.12 10.50
N VAL A 133 -7.04 -7.95 11.18
CA VAL A 133 -5.72 -8.07 10.56
C VAL A 133 -5.51 -9.49 10.05
N GLN A 134 -5.82 -10.52 10.83
CA GLN A 134 -5.68 -11.91 10.40
C GLN A 134 -6.60 -12.26 9.23
N ARG A 135 -7.85 -11.80 9.27
CA ARG A 135 -8.83 -12.00 8.19
C ARG A 135 -8.33 -11.42 6.87
N GLU A 136 -7.76 -10.21 6.89
CA GLU A 136 -7.23 -9.59 5.68
C GLU A 136 -5.96 -10.30 5.20
N ARG A 137 -5.09 -10.78 6.11
CA ARG A 137 -3.91 -11.59 5.74
C ARG A 137 -4.31 -12.90 5.06
N ASP A 138 -5.29 -13.61 5.61
CA ASP A 138 -5.83 -14.83 5.01
C ASP A 138 -6.44 -14.56 3.64
N ARG A 139 -7.21 -13.46 3.52
CA ARG A 139 -7.81 -13.04 2.25
C ARG A 139 -6.75 -12.74 1.18
N LEU A 140 -5.65 -12.07 1.54
CA LEU A 140 -4.54 -11.81 0.61
C LEU A 140 -3.84 -13.11 0.20
N ARG A 141 -3.60 -14.01 1.16
CA ARG A 141 -3.03 -15.34 0.89
C ARG A 141 -3.89 -16.13 -0.09
N ASP A 142 -5.20 -16.13 0.10
CA ASP A 142 -6.14 -16.84 -0.77
C ASP A 142 -6.23 -16.23 -2.17
N GLN A 143 -6.11 -14.90 -2.30
CA GLN A 143 -6.01 -14.25 -3.61
C GLN A 143 -4.72 -14.62 -4.36
N MET A 144 -3.63 -14.86 -3.63
CA MET A 144 -2.33 -15.24 -4.18
C MET A 144 -2.22 -16.74 -4.49
N ARG A 145 -3.13 -17.58 -3.97
CA ARG A 145 -3.16 -19.01 -4.30
C ARG A 145 -3.43 -19.21 -5.79
N PRO A 146 -2.59 -19.99 -6.50
CA PRO A 146 -2.85 -20.32 -7.90
C PRO A 146 -4.23 -20.97 -8.05
N ARG A 147 -5.09 -20.40 -8.90
CA ARG A 147 -6.36 -21.05 -9.27
C ARG A 147 -6.03 -22.33 -10.02
N VAL A 148 -6.15 -23.47 -9.36
CA VAL A 148 -6.05 -24.78 -10.02
C VAL A 148 -7.26 -24.94 -10.91
N ILE A 149 -7.12 -24.60 -12.19
CA ILE A 149 -8.12 -24.94 -13.20
C ILE A 149 -8.03 -26.45 -13.37
N ARG A 150 -8.95 -27.20 -12.74
CA ARG A 150 -9.20 -28.61 -13.13
C ARG A 150 -9.68 -28.58 -14.57
N ARG A 151 -8.78 -28.84 -15.52
CA ARG A 151 -9.20 -29.31 -16.84
C ARG A 151 -9.78 -30.70 -16.62
N GLY A 152 -11.12 -30.81 -16.71
CA GLY A 152 -11.81 -32.09 -16.80
C GLY A 152 -11.29 -32.84 -18.02
N TRP A 153 -11.01 -34.13 -17.81
CA TRP A 153 -10.75 -35.11 -18.85
C TRP A 153 -12.09 -35.60 -19.42
#